data_AF-A0A3A9ARU6-F1
#
_entry.id   AF-A0A3A9ARU6-F1
#
_cell.length_a   1.000
_cell.length_b   1.000
_cell.length_c   1.000
_cell.angle_alpha   90.00
_cell.angle_beta   90.00
_cell.angle_gamma   90.00
#
_symmetry.space_group_name_H-M   'P 1'
#
loop_
_entity.id
_entity.type
_entity.pdbx_description
1 polymer ?
#
loop_
_entity_poly.entity_id
_entity_poly.type
_entity_poly.pdbx_seq_one_letter_code
_entity_poly.pdbx_strand_id
1 'polypeptide(L)'
;MKKNFKWKDILMLQAVFFIYSISSVVSKFASGKELFSLEFILIYGLDVAILGVYALLWQQVIKHFELSVAYANKAVTLLWTLVWSLFLFHEHITVWKGAGILLVMTGIFILNGEEGK
;
A
#
# COMPACT_ATOMS: atom_id res chain seq x y z
N MET A 1 -26.95 13.48 -4.80
CA MET A 1 -26.57 12.90 -6.11
C MET A 1 -25.97 11.52 -5.88
N LYS A 2 -26.60 10.44 -6.36
CA LYS A 2 -26.07 9.06 -6.21
C LYS A 2 -24.80 8.93 -7.07
N LYS A 3 -23.62 9.12 -6.48
CA LYS A 3 -22.33 8.81 -7.12
C LYS A 3 -22.32 7.30 -7.35
N ASN A 4 -22.58 6.87 -8.58
CA ASN A 4 -22.34 5.50 -9.01
C ASN A 4 -20.85 5.25 -8.84
N PHE A 5 -20.45 4.60 -7.74
CA PHE A 5 -19.07 4.16 -7.52
C PHE A 5 -18.74 3.21 -8.66
N LYS A 6 -18.06 3.70 -9.70
CA LYS A 6 -17.83 2.89 -10.90
C LYS A 6 -16.76 1.89 -10.54
N TRP A 7 -16.94 0.63 -10.89
CA TRP A 7 -15.96 -0.42 -10.64
C TRP A 7 -14.52 -0.04 -11.09
N LYS A 8 -14.42 0.80 -12.12
CA LYS A 8 -13.19 1.44 -12.61
C LYS A 8 -12.43 2.24 -11.54
N ASP A 9 -13.15 2.90 -10.65
CA ASP A 9 -12.63 3.73 -9.57
C ASP A 9 -11.92 2.89 -8.50
N ILE A 10 -12.59 1.81 -8.08
CA ILE A 10 -12.03 0.81 -7.15
C ILE A 10 -10.81 0.14 -7.78
N LEU A 11 -10.89 -0.23 -9.06
CA LEU A 11 -9.77 -0.83 -9.78
C LEU A 11 -8.57 0.12 -9.86
N MET A 12 -8.80 1.42 -10.06
CA MET A 12 -7.74 2.42 -10.07
C MET A 12 -7.05 2.53 -8.71
N LEU A 13 -7.82 2.62 -7.61
CA LEU A 13 -7.30 2.59 -6.25
C LEU A 13 -6.49 1.32 -5.95
N GLN A 14 -7.02 0.16 -6.33
CA GLN A 14 -6.33 -1.13 -6.17
C GLN A 14 -5.02 -1.17 -6.95
N ALA A 15 -5.00 -0.68 -8.20
CA ALA A 15 -3.78 -0.62 -9.01
C ALA A 15 -2.71 0.27 -8.36
N VAL A 16 -3.10 1.43 -7.83
CA VAL A 16 -2.17 2.34 -7.15
C VAL A 16 -1.60 1.70 -5.88
N PHE A 17 -2.43 1.04 -5.07
CA PHE A 17 -1.97 0.33 -3.87
C PHE A 17 -1.14 -0.91 -4.19
N PHE A 18 -1.44 -1.59 -5.30
CA PHE A 18 -0.65 -2.71 -5.78
C PHE A 18 0.76 -2.26 -6.18
N ILE A 19 0.90 -1.17 -6.94
CA ILE A 19 2.21 -0.60 -7.31
C ILE A 19 2.99 -0.18 -6.06
N TYR A 20 2.33 0.45 -5.10
CA TYR A 20 2.96 0.78 -3.82
C TYR A 20 3.45 -0.46 -3.07
N SER A 21 2.68 -1.55 -3.10
CA SER A 21 3.10 -2.80 -2.46
C SER A 21 4.30 -3.46 -3.14
N ILE A 22 4.50 -3.25 -4.44
CA ILE A 22 5.71 -3.71 -5.13
C ILE A 22 6.92 -2.91 -4.64
N SER A 23 6.79 -1.60 -4.44
CA SER A 23 7.85 -0.78 -3.85
C SER A 23 8.26 -1.33 -2.47
N SER A 24 7.30 -1.71 -1.61
CA SER A 24 7.66 -2.26 -0.28
C SER A 24 8.46 -3.58 -0.37
N VAL A 25 8.18 -4.41 -1.39
CA VAL A 25 8.97 -5.63 -1.67
C VAL A 25 10.39 -5.27 -2.13
N VAL A 26 10.52 -4.36 -3.09
CA VAL A 26 11.82 -3.94 -3.63
C VAL A 26 12.68 -3.28 -2.54
N SER A 27 12.07 -2.41 -1.73
CA SER A 27 12.73 -1.77 -0.58
C SER A 27 13.20 -2.80 0.46
N LYS A 28 12.42 -3.86 0.70
CA LYS A 28 12.83 -4.96 1.58
C LYS A 28 14.03 -5.72 1.02
N PHE A 29 14.07 -6.00 -0.28
CA PHE A 29 15.26 -6.58 -0.91
C PHE A 29 16.48 -5.65 -0.84
N ALA A 30 16.29 -4.35 -1.04
CA ALA A 30 17.35 -3.35 -0.92
C ALA A 30 17.94 -3.31 0.49
N SER A 31 17.10 -3.42 1.53
CA SER A 31 17.52 -3.39 2.93
C SER A 31 18.43 -4.57 3.34
N GLY A 32 18.42 -5.66 2.57
CA GLY A 32 19.29 -6.82 2.77
C GLY A 32 20.65 -6.73 2.08
N LYS A 33 20.93 -5.64 1.35
CA LYS A 33 22.20 -5.41 0.65
C LYS A 33 23.13 -4.49 1.44
N GLU A 34 24.43 -4.61 1.22
CA GLU A 34 25.39 -3.68 1.81
C GLU A 34 25.13 -2.25 1.34
N LEU A 35 25.14 -1.32 2.30
CA LEU A 35 24.94 0.10 2.03
C LEU A 35 26.01 0.60 1.05
N PHE A 36 25.58 1.36 0.04
CA PHE A 36 26.41 1.89 -1.04
C PHE A 36 27.06 0.86 -1.98
N SER A 37 26.70 -0.43 -1.89
CA SER A 37 27.06 -1.39 -2.94
C SER A 37 26.37 -1.03 -4.27
N LEU A 38 26.96 -1.43 -5.39
CA LEU A 38 26.38 -1.22 -6.72
C LEU A 38 24.99 -1.86 -6.81
N GLU A 39 24.81 -3.05 -6.22
CA GLU A 39 23.52 -3.73 -6.12
C GLU A 39 22.50 -2.93 -5.31
N PHE A 40 22.90 -2.34 -4.17
CA PHE A 40 22.03 -1.48 -3.38
C PHE A 40 21.55 -0.28 -4.20
N ILE A 41 22.47 0.42 -4.89
CA ILE A 41 22.12 1.61 -5.70
C ILE A 41 21.15 1.24 -6.81
N LEU A 42 21.33 0.09 -7.48
CA LEU A 42 20.43 -0.36 -8.55
C LEU A 42 19.04 -0.72 -8.02
N ILE A 43 18.95 -1.53 -6.95
CA ILE A 43 17.68 -1.99 -6.39
C ILE A 43 16.94 -0.81 -5.73
N TYR A 44 17.65 0.05 -5.01
CA TYR A 44 17.08 1.26 -4.41
C TYR A 44 16.67 2.28 -5.48
N GLY A 45 17.44 2.46 -6.53
CA GLY A 45 17.07 3.30 -7.68
C GLY A 45 15.80 2.80 -8.36
N LEU A 46 15.62 1.49 -8.48
CA LEU A 46 14.38 0.88 -8.96
C LEU A 46 13.21 1.18 -8.01
N ASP A 47 13.39 1.06 -6.70
CA ASP A 47 12.38 1.42 -5.71
C ASP A 47 11.92 2.88 -5.86
N VAL A 48 12.88 3.81 -6.00
CA VAL A 48 12.60 5.23 -6.24
C VAL A 48 11.85 5.44 -7.55
N ALA A 49 12.19 4.73 -8.62
CA ALA A 49 11.48 4.81 -9.89
C ALA A 49 10.02 4.33 -9.77
N ILE A 50 9.79 3.23 -9.06
CA ILE A 50 8.44 2.71 -8.76
C ILE A 50 7.65 3.73 -7.95
N LEU A 51 8.27 4.34 -6.94
CA LEU A 51 7.64 5.40 -6.15
C LEU A 51 7.32 6.65 -6.99
N GLY A 52 8.15 6.95 -8.00
CA GLY A 52 7.86 8.01 -8.98
C GLY A 52 6.59 7.71 -9.79
N VAL A 53 6.44 6.49 -10.30
CA VAL A 53 5.22 6.06 -11.00
C VAL A 53 4.01 6.10 -10.07
N TYR A 54 4.18 5.59 -8.84
CA TYR A 54 3.15 5.65 -7.80
C TYR A 54 2.72 7.09 -7.54
N ALA A 55 3.64 8.04 -7.41
CA ALA A 55 3.34 9.44 -7.15
C ALA A 55 2.48 10.06 -8.27
N LEU A 56 2.79 9.77 -9.53
CA LEU A 56 2.00 10.24 -10.68
C LEU A 56 0.57 9.66 -10.67
N LEU A 57 0.43 8.38 -10.38
CA LEU A 57 -0.89 7.74 -10.27
C LEU A 57 -1.66 8.24 -9.05
N TRP A 58 -0.98 8.46 -7.94
CA TRP A 58 -1.57 9.01 -6.71
C TRP A 58 -2.10 10.43 -6.91
N GLN A 59 -1.37 11.26 -7.69
CA GLN A 59 -1.88 12.57 -8.11
C GLN A 59 -3.17 12.48 -8.91
N GLN A 60 -3.37 11.42 -9.71
CA GLN A 60 -4.63 11.20 -10.44
C GLN A 60 -5.75 10.75 -9.50
N VAL A 61 -5.45 9.90 -8.52
CA VAL A 61 -6.40 9.44 -7.48
C VAL A 61 -6.93 10.63 -6.69
N ILE A 62 -6.07 11.50 -6.15
CA ILE A 62 -6.53 12.64 -5.33
C ILE A 62 -7.38 13.64 -6.15
N LYS A 63 -7.18 13.73 -7.47
CA LYS A 63 -8.02 14.57 -8.34
C LYS A 63 -9.43 14.00 -8.57
N HIS A 64 -9.63 12.71 -8.37
CA HIS A 64 -10.90 12.02 -8.60
C HIS A 64 -11.64 11.61 -7.32
N PHE A 65 -10.91 11.39 -6.22
CA PHE A 65 -11.45 10.90 -4.95
C PHE A 65 -11.24 11.90 -3.82
N GLU A 66 -12.21 11.92 -2.90
CA GLU A 66 -12.03 12.58 -1.61
C GLU A 66 -10.95 11.83 -0.80
N LEU A 67 -10.11 12.58 -0.10
CA LEU A 67 -8.98 12.03 0.67
C LEU A 67 -9.46 10.99 1.69
N SER A 68 -10.60 11.24 2.33
CA SER A 68 -11.39 10.32 3.15
C SER A 68 -11.45 8.90 2.53
N VAL A 69 -12.02 8.79 1.33
CA VAL A 69 -12.22 7.52 0.61
C VAL A 69 -10.90 6.85 0.26
N ALA A 70 -9.88 7.64 -0.08
CA ALA A 70 -8.56 7.10 -0.39
C ALA A 70 -7.86 6.53 0.87
N TYR A 71 -7.95 7.23 2.00
CA TYR A 71 -7.44 6.76 3.29
C TYR A 71 -8.22 5.57 3.83
N ALA A 72 -9.53 5.53 3.59
CA ALA A 72 -10.37 4.39 3.93
C ALA A 72 -9.85 3.08 3.31
N ASN A 73 -9.46 3.15 2.04
CA ASN A 73 -8.91 2.04 1.31
C ASN A 73 -7.42 1.80 1.56
N LYS A 74 -6.72 2.68 2.30
CA LYS A 74 -5.30 2.49 2.65
C LYS A 74 -5.06 1.26 3.53
N ALA A 75 -6.10 0.71 4.18
CA ALA A 75 -6.03 -0.61 4.82
C ALA A 75 -5.59 -1.72 3.84
N VAL A 76 -5.99 -1.59 2.57
CA VAL A 76 -5.70 -2.58 1.53
C VAL A 76 -4.20 -2.66 1.24
N THR A 77 -3.47 -1.55 1.38
CA THR A 77 -2.02 -1.55 1.19
C THR A 77 -1.28 -2.40 2.24
N LEU A 78 -1.80 -2.42 3.47
CA LEU A 78 -1.32 -3.33 4.52
C LEU A 78 -1.60 -4.79 4.17
N LEU A 79 -2.80 -5.09 3.65
CA LEU A 79 -3.14 -6.45 3.21
C LEU A 79 -2.20 -6.93 2.10
N TRP A 80 -1.92 -6.12 1.08
CA TRP A 80 -0.95 -6.47 0.04
C TRP A 80 0.45 -6.69 0.59
N THR A 81 0.90 -5.87 1.55
CA THR A 81 2.21 -6.05 2.19
C THR A 81 2.29 -7.38 2.96
N LEU A 82 1.19 -7.80 3.61
CA LEU A 82 1.10 -9.10 4.28
C LEU A 82 1.14 -10.26 3.27
N VAL A 83 0.43 -10.13 2.16
CA VAL A 83 0.47 -11.11 1.07
C VAL A 83 1.92 -11.32 0.62
N TRP A 84 2.64 -10.25 0.31
CA TRP A 84 4.06 -10.38 -0.08
C TRP A 84 4.93 -10.95 1.04
N SER A 85 4.67 -10.57 2.30
CA SER A 85 5.42 -11.08 3.47
C SER A 85 5.29 -12.60 3.64
N LEU A 86 4.10 -13.15 3.39
CA LEU A 86 3.85 -14.59 3.42
C LEU A 86 4.42 -15.30 2.20
N PHE A 87 4.14 -14.81 0.99
CA PHE A 87 4.46 -15.52 -0.25
C PHE A 87 5.94 -15.42 -0.66
N LEU A 88 6.56 -14.25 -0.51
CA LEU A 88 7.94 -14.03 -0.96
C LEU A 88 8.94 -14.26 0.17
N PHE A 89 8.63 -13.74 1.35
CA PHE A 89 9.59 -13.74 2.47
C PHE A 89 9.37 -14.90 3.45
N HIS A 90 8.32 -15.71 3.24
CA HIS A 90 7.99 -16.86 4.08
C HIS A 90 8.00 -16.51 5.58
N GLU A 91 7.61 -15.29 5.92
CA GLU A 91 7.65 -14.84 7.30
C GLU A 91 6.57 -15.55 8.11
N HIS A 92 6.96 -16.13 9.24
CA HIS A 92 5.99 -16.59 10.22
C HIS A 92 5.21 -15.39 10.77
N ILE A 93 3.91 -15.36 10.51
CA ILE A 93 2.99 -14.43 11.16
C ILE A 93 2.83 -14.89 12.60
N THR A 94 3.52 -14.23 13.52
CA THR A 94 3.33 -14.42 14.95
C THR A 94 1.99 -13.84 15.39
N VAL A 95 1.45 -14.34 16.50
CA VAL A 95 0.17 -13.87 17.08
C VAL A 95 0.18 -12.35 17.28
N TRP A 96 1.33 -11.77 17.64
CA TRP A 96 1.53 -10.33 17.79
C TRP A 96 1.39 -9.55 16.47
N LYS A 97 1.90 -10.08 15.35
CA LYS A 97 1.67 -9.47 14.03
C LYS A 97 0.17 -9.48 13.70
N GLY A 98 -0.51 -10.61 13.96
CA GLY A 98 -1.96 -10.73 13.80
C GLY A 98 -2.76 -9.70 14.61
N ALA A 99 -2.42 -9.54 15.89
CA ALA A 99 -3.06 -8.56 16.78
C ALA A 99 -2.83 -7.12 16.30
N GLY A 100 -1.61 -6.78 15.85
CA GLY A 100 -1.30 -5.47 15.29
C GLY A 100 -2.13 -5.16 14.03
N ILE A 101 -2.29 -6.14 13.14
CA ILE A 101 -3.11 -5.99 11.93
C ILE A 101 -4.58 -5.76 12.29
N LEU A 102 -5.14 -6.53 13.23
CA LEU A 102 -6.51 -6.36 13.71
C LEU A 102 -6.74 -4.97 14.33
N LEU A 103 -5.77 -4.48 15.10
CA LEU A 103 -5.82 -3.14 15.69
C LEU A 103 -5.86 -2.07 14.60
N VAL A 104 -5.00 -2.16 13.59
CA VAL A 104 -4.98 -1.20 12.48
C VAL A 104 -6.28 -1.26 11.66
N MET A 105 -6.79 -2.46 11.35
CA MET A 105 -8.07 -2.61 10.65
C MET A 105 -9.23 -2.00 11.44
N THR A 106 -9.23 -2.18 12.76
CA THR A 106 -10.24 -1.58 13.65
C THR A 106 -10.17 -0.07 13.65
N GLY A 107 -8.95 0.51 13.74
CA GLY A 107 -8.75 1.95 13.65
C GLY A 107 -9.26 2.54 12.33
N ILE A 108 -9.01 1.86 11.21
CA ILE A 108 -9.49 2.30 9.90
C ILE A 108 -11.02 2.18 9.81
N PHE A 109 -11.61 1.11 10.36
CA PHE A 109 -13.06 0.96 10.40
C PHE A 109 -13.74 2.08 11.18
N ILE A 110 -13.21 2.46 12.35
CA ILE A 110 -13.74 3.56 13.17
C ILE A 110 -13.65 4.89 12.40
N LEU A 111 -12.47 5.22 11.87
CA LEU A 111 -12.25 6.47 11.13
C LEU A 111 -13.20 6.62 9.93
N ASN A 112 -13.39 5.55 9.16
CA ASN A 112 -14.31 5.56 8.03
C ASN A 112 -15.79 5.54 8.44
N GLY A 113 -16.10 4.94 9.59
CA GLY A 113 -17.45 4.87 10.13
C GLY A 113 -17.96 6.22 10.62
N GLU A 114 -17.07 7.12 11.04
CA GLU A 114 -17.41 8.48 11.49
C GLU A 114 -17.67 9.44 10.33
N GLU A 115 -17.02 9.27 9.17
CA GLU A 115 -17.28 10.08 7.96
C GLU A 115 -18.65 9.82 7.32
N GLY A 116 -19.39 8.82 7.79
CA GLY A 116 -20.74 8.48 7.37
C GLY A 116 -21.88 9.11 8.18
N LYS A 117 -21.59 9.98 9.15
CA LYS A 117 -22.58 10.78 9.90
C LYS A 117 -22.43 12.26 9.60
#